data_AF-A0A225UJN5-F1
#
_entry.id   AF-A0A225UJN5-F1
#
_cell.length_a   1.000
_cell.length_b   1.000
_cell.length_c   1.000
_cell.angle_alpha   90.00
_cell.angle_beta   90.00
_cell.angle_gamma   90.00
#
_symmetry.space_group_name_H-M   'P 1'
#
loop_
_entity.id
_entity.type
_entity.pdbx_description
1 polymer ?
#
loop_
_entity_poly.entity_id
_entity_poly.type
_entity_poly.pdbx_seq_one_letter_code
_entity_poly.pdbx_strand_id
1 'polypeptide(L)'
;MVNFGIFLFSLTLLALSTTHAATKDWVQVDVTDADSALLDTALRNTITYSPNVTTLVCAMDILNVMTQVISPSVSNYNFYVVGVVLESAEYVGVCPVLTQINGILKQ
;
A
#
# COMPACT_ATOMS: atom_id res chain seq x y z
N MET A 1 -21.94 -5.18 11.60
CA MET A 1 -21.68 -6.33 10.70
C MET A 1 -20.60 -5.87 9.74
N VAL A 2 -19.34 -6.27 9.94
CA VAL A 2 -18.23 -5.85 9.06
C VAL A 2 -18.19 -6.83 7.89
N ASN A 3 -18.47 -6.34 6.69
CA ASN A 3 -18.49 -7.16 5.48
C ASN A 3 -17.05 -7.33 4.99
N PHE A 4 -16.46 -8.49 5.24
CA PHE A 4 -15.10 -8.84 4.79
C PHE A 4 -15.13 -9.16 3.29
N GLY A 5 -14.99 -8.14 2.46
CA GLY A 5 -14.60 -8.31 1.07
C GLY A 5 -13.07 -8.35 0.98
N ILE A 6 -12.50 -9.38 0.37
CA ILE A 6 -11.11 -9.31 -0.11
C ILE A 6 -11.14 -8.34 -1.29
N PHE A 7 -10.67 -7.12 -1.05
CA PHE A 7 -10.57 -6.09 -2.08
C PHE A 7 -9.12 -5.99 -2.55
N LEU A 8 -8.92 -6.25 -3.84
CA LEU A 8 -7.64 -6.05 -4.50
C LEU A 8 -7.56 -4.60 -4.95
N PHE A 9 -6.75 -3.80 -4.26
CA PHE A 9 -6.49 -2.43 -4.63
C PHE A 9 -5.11 -2.32 -5.27
N SER A 10 -5.02 -1.67 -6.43
CA SER A 10 -3.74 -1.25 -7.01
C SER A 10 -3.47 0.19 -6.57
N LEU A 11 -2.43 0.38 -5.77
CA LEU A 11 -2.00 1.70 -5.31
C LEU A 11 -0.70 2.08 -6.03
N THR A 12 -0.74 3.17 -6.80
CA THR A 12 0.45 3.68 -7.50
C THR A 12 1.15 4.74 -6.65
N LEU A 13 2.37 4.46 -6.20
CA LEU A 13 3.24 5.38 -5.47
C LEU A 13 4.37 5.87 -6.37
N LEU A 14 4.69 7.17 -6.32
CA LEU A 14 5.94 7.70 -6.87
C LEU A 14 7.00 7.68 -5.77
N ALA A 15 8.05 6.87 -5.92
CA ALA A 15 9.21 6.94 -5.03
C ALA A 15 10.46 7.43 -5.78
N LEU A 16 11.29 8.22 -5.09
CA LEU A 16 12.61 8.64 -5.55
C LEU A 16 13.65 7.58 -5.15
N SER A 17 14.30 6.93 -6.12
CA SER A 17 15.43 6.03 -5.86
C SER A 17 16.48 6.10 -6.97
N THR A 18 17.74 5.83 -6.61
CA THR A 18 18.96 6.09 -7.39
C THR A 18 19.22 5.07 -8.50
N THR A 19 19.37 5.58 -9.72
CA THR A 19 20.04 5.03 -10.92
C THR A 19 19.86 3.53 -11.17
N HIS A 20 18.73 3.19 -11.79
CA HIS A 20 18.60 2.01 -12.65
C HIS A 20 18.12 2.46 -14.04
N ALA A 21 18.48 1.70 -15.08
CA ALA A 21 18.11 2.02 -16.46
C ALA A 21 16.58 2.10 -16.59
N ALA A 22 16.08 3.16 -17.25
CA ALA A 22 14.65 3.37 -17.45
C ALA A 22 14.05 2.27 -18.33
N THR A 23 13.55 1.20 -17.72
CA THR A 23 12.66 0.26 -18.39
C THR A 23 11.27 0.87 -18.39
N LYS A 24 10.72 1.14 -19.58
CA LYS A 24 9.33 1.60 -19.71
C LYS A 24 8.31 0.54 -19.27
N ASP A 25 8.74 -0.71 -19.13
CA ASP A 25 7.89 -1.82 -18.72
C ASP A 25 7.82 -1.96 -17.20
N TRP A 26 6.67 -2.44 -16.74
CA TRP A 26 6.48 -2.85 -15.35
C TRP A 26 7.20 -4.17 -15.11
N VAL A 27 8.06 -4.21 -14.09
CA VAL A 27 8.81 -5.40 -13.71
C VAL A 27 8.46 -5.77 -12.27
N GLN A 28 8.14 -7.04 -12.06
CA GLN A 28 7.97 -7.59 -10.73
C GLN A 28 9.34 -7.66 -10.03
N VAL A 29 9.41 -7.22 -8.78
CA VAL A 29 10.62 -7.32 -7.96
C VAL A 29 10.31 -8.02 -6.64
N ASP A 30 11.34 -8.56 -6.00
CA ASP A 30 11.21 -9.15 -4.68
C ASP A 30 10.84 -8.07 -3.65
N VAL A 31 9.87 -8.38 -2.78
CA VAL A 31 9.45 -7.48 -1.71
C VAL A 31 10.56 -7.34 -0.69
N THR A 32 10.90 -6.10 -0.35
CA THR A 32 11.90 -5.77 0.68
C THR A 32 11.29 -4.99 1.84
N ASP A 33 12.00 -4.91 2.97
CA ASP A 33 11.61 -4.06 4.10
C ASP A 33 11.50 -2.58 3.69
N ALA A 34 12.27 -2.14 2.69
CA ALA A 34 12.20 -0.79 2.16
C ALA A 34 10.87 -0.53 1.43
N ASP A 35 10.33 -1.54 0.74
CA ASP A 35 9.03 -1.45 0.07
C ASP A 35 7.89 -1.34 1.09
N SER A 36 7.98 -2.08 2.20
CA SER A 36 7.06 -1.96 3.33
C SER A 36 7.06 -0.55 3.94
N ALA A 37 8.24 0.02 4.18
CA ALA A 37 8.36 1.38 4.71
C ALA A 37 7.85 2.44 3.72
N LEU A 38 8.10 2.24 2.42
CA LEU A 38 7.61 3.11 1.34
C LEU A 38 6.08 3.10 1.28
N LEU A 39 5.47 1.91 1.31
CA LEU A 39 4.01 1.76 1.32
C LEU A 39 3.38 2.42 2.55
N ASP A 40 3.90 2.16 3.75
CA ASP A 40 3.37 2.76 5.00
C ASP A 40 3.43 4.29 4.94
N THR A 41 4.55 4.83 4.49
CA THR A 41 4.75 6.29 4.34
C THR A 41 3.72 6.89 3.41
N ALA A 42 3.44 6.26 2.28
CA ALA A 42 2.48 6.81 1.32
C ALA A 42 1.04 6.63 1.75
N LEU A 43 0.68 5.52 2.38
CA LEU A 43 -0.66 5.34 2.93
C LEU A 43 -0.95 6.46 3.95
N ARG A 44 -0.03 6.73 4.86
CA ARG A 44 -0.22 7.79 5.87
C ARG A 44 -0.26 9.20 5.28
N ASN A 45 0.32 9.41 4.10
CA ASN A 45 0.36 10.72 3.45
C ASN A 45 -0.96 11.01 2.70
N THR A 46 -2.05 11.06 3.47
CA THR A 46 -3.42 11.30 2.96
C THR A 46 -3.59 12.65 2.26
N ILE A 47 -2.69 13.61 2.48
CA ILE A 47 -2.68 14.91 1.77
C ILE A 47 -2.44 14.73 0.27
N THR A 48 -1.72 13.67 -0.12
CA THR A 48 -1.44 13.36 -1.53
C THR A 48 -2.54 12.57 -2.21
N TYR A 49 -3.57 12.15 -1.47
CA TYR A 49 -4.67 11.39 -2.03
C TYR A 49 -5.44 12.26 -3.01
N SER A 50 -5.89 11.64 -4.10
CA SER A 50 -6.85 12.29 -4.98
C SER A 50 -8.09 12.69 -4.18
N PRO A 51 -8.69 13.88 -4.42
CA PRO A 51 -9.86 14.34 -3.67
C PRO A 51 -11.07 13.39 -3.77
N ASN A 52 -11.05 12.45 -4.72
CA ASN A 52 -12.09 11.45 -4.92
C ASN A 52 -11.84 10.14 -4.17
N VAL A 53 -10.73 10.00 -3.44
CA VAL A 53 -10.47 8.81 -2.62
C VAL A 53 -11.40 8.83 -1.41
N THR A 54 -12.35 7.90 -1.40
CA THR A 54 -13.31 7.71 -0.30
C THR A 54 -13.01 6.47 0.54
N THR A 55 -12.11 5.61 0.06
CA THR A 55 -11.72 4.37 0.74
C THR A 55 -10.35 4.55 1.37
N LEU A 56 -10.29 4.36 2.67
CA LEU A 56 -9.06 4.36 3.45
C LEU A 56 -8.67 2.92 3.75
N VAL A 57 -7.37 2.63 3.74
CA VAL A 57 -6.87 1.27 3.95
C VAL A 57 -5.68 1.25 4.90
N CYS A 58 -5.53 0.14 5.59
CA CYS A 58 -4.27 -0.26 6.18
C CYS A 58 -3.77 -1.51 5.44
N ALA A 59 -2.46 -1.63 5.24
CA ALA A 59 -1.84 -2.83 4.66
C ALA A 59 -1.31 -3.71 5.79
N MET A 60 -1.67 -5.00 5.76
CA MET A 60 -1.16 -6.03 6.68
C MET A 60 0.06 -6.74 6.09
N ASP A 61 0.06 -6.95 4.78
CA ASP A 61 1.11 -7.68 4.08
C ASP A 61 1.22 -7.23 2.61
N ILE A 62 2.42 -7.36 2.03
CA ILE A 62 2.70 -7.08 0.62
C ILE A 62 2.94 -8.42 -0.08
N LEU A 63 2.02 -8.77 -0.96
CA LEU A 63 2.10 -10.03 -1.72
C LEU A 63 3.00 -9.89 -2.95
N ASN A 64 2.99 -8.70 -3.57
CA ASN A 64 3.77 -8.42 -4.78
C ASN A 64 4.02 -6.92 -4.93
N VAL A 65 5.14 -6.57 -5.55
CA VAL A 65 5.46 -5.20 -5.96
C VAL A 65 5.93 -5.18 -7.41
N MET A 66 5.30 -4.33 -8.21
CA MET A 66 5.74 -4.03 -9.56
C MET A 66 6.40 -2.65 -9.56
N THR A 67 7.53 -2.52 -10.24
CA THR A 67 8.23 -1.25 -10.41
C THR A 67 8.32 -0.88 -11.88
N GLN A 68 8.28 0.42 -12.16
CA GLN A 68 8.50 0.96 -13.50
C GLN A 68 9.41 2.18 -13.37
N VAL A 69 10.61 2.09 -13.96
CA VAL A 69 11.59 3.18 -13.88
C VAL A 69 11.26 4.23 -14.94
N ILE A 70 10.86 5.42 -14.50
CA ILE A 70 10.47 6.52 -15.38
C ILE A 70 11.68 7.36 -15.78
N SER A 71 12.58 7.58 -14.83
CA SER A 71 13.84 8.29 -15.03
C SER A 71 14.87 7.78 -14.02
N PRO A 72 16.16 8.16 -14.13
CA PRO A 72 17.21 7.70 -13.21
C PRO A 72 16.97 7.98 -11.72
N SER A 73 15.99 8.82 -11.36
CA SER A 73 15.67 9.13 -9.96
C SER A 73 14.19 8.97 -9.63
N VAL A 74 13.38 8.45 -10.55
CA VAL A 74 11.93 8.35 -10.38
C VAL A 74 11.46 6.98 -10.85
N SER A 75 10.82 6.27 -9.93
CA SER A 75 10.16 5.00 -10.21
C SER A 75 8.71 5.07 -9.76
N ASN A 76 7.83 4.49 -10.57
CA ASN A 76 6.48 4.17 -10.17
C ASN A 76 6.50 2.81 -9.48
N TYR A 77 5.67 2.67 -8.45
CA TYR A 77 5.46 1.43 -7.72
C TYR A 77 3.99 1.07 -7.78
N ASN A 78 3.67 -0.21 -8.00
CA ASN A 78 2.32 -0.74 -7.88
C ASN A 78 2.35 -1.89 -6.88
N PHE A 79 1.73 -1.67 -5.73
CA PHE A 79 1.69 -2.62 -4.64
C PHE A 79 0.43 -3.48 -4.71
N TYR A 80 0.61 -4.78 -4.53
CA TYR A 80 -0.47 -5.72 -4.34
C TYR A 80 -0.45 -6.21 -2.89
N VAL A 81 -1.49 -5.84 -2.13
CA VAL A 81 -1.47 -5.92 -0.67
C VAL A 81 -2.66 -6.69 -0.13
N VAL A 82 -2.46 -7.32 1.02
CA VAL A 82 -3.56 -7.73 1.90
C VAL A 82 -3.79 -6.59 2.87
N GLY A 83 -5.03 -6.14 3.01
CA GLY A 83 -5.35 -5.00 3.86
C GLY A 83 -6.78 -4.99 4.34
N VAL A 84 -7.08 -4.01 5.20
CA VAL A 84 -8.41 -3.78 5.76
C VAL A 84 -8.89 -2.40 5.30
N VAL A 85 -10.13 -2.32 4.84
CA VAL A 85 -10.81 -1.04 4.60
C VAL A 85 -11.19 -0.42 5.93
N LEU A 86 -10.85 0.85 6.11
CA LEU A 86 -11.03 1.58 7.34
C LEU A 86 -12.23 2.52 7.25
N GLU A 87 -12.93 2.68 8.37
CA GLU A 87 -14.02 3.66 8.52
C GLU A 87 -13.50 5.04 8.95
N SER A 88 -12.26 5.13 9.43
CA SER A 88 -11.62 6.37 9.88
C SER A 88 -10.16 6.50 9.41
N ALA A 89 -9.66 7.73 9.37
CA ALA A 89 -8.29 8.03 8.95
C ALA A 89 -7.23 7.73 10.01
N GLU A 90 -7.62 7.47 11.25
CA GLU A 90 -6.72 7.25 12.39
C GLU A 90 -5.76 6.06 12.17
N TYR A 91 -6.23 5.03 11.47
CA TYR A 91 -5.51 3.77 11.26
C TYR A 91 -4.91 3.63 9.86
N VAL A 92 -4.90 4.70 9.06
CA VAL A 92 -4.35 4.62 7.70
C VAL A 92 -2.86 4.30 7.77
N GLY A 93 -2.42 3.28 7.03
CA GLY A 93 -1.05 2.75 7.06
C GLY A 93 -0.76 1.78 8.21
N VAL A 94 -1.47 1.86 9.35
CA VAL A 94 -1.29 0.92 10.49
C VAL A 94 -2.54 0.13 10.74
N CYS A 95 -2.49 -1.16 10.44
CA CYS A 95 -3.58 -2.03 10.85
C CYS A 95 -3.59 -2.15 12.38
N PRO A 96 -4.74 -1.91 13.05
CA PRO A 96 -4.85 -2.17 14.47
C PRO A 96 -4.54 -3.65 14.72
N VAL A 97 -3.79 -3.93 15.80
CA VAL A 97 -3.53 -5.31 16.21
C VAL A 97 -4.86 -5.97 16.50
N LEU A 98 -5.25 -6.91 15.65
CA LEU A 98 -6.45 -7.69 15.81
C LEU A 98 -6.30 -8.61 17.03
N THR A 99 -6.71 -8.15 18.21
CA THR A 99 -6.85 -9.02 19.38
C THR A 99 -8.00 -9.99 19.09
N GLN A 100 -7.64 -11.23 18.76
CA GLN A 100 -8.60 -12.29 18.46
C GLN A 100 -9.30 -12.70 19.78
N ILE A 101 -10.47 -12.13 20.06
CA ILE A 101 -11.34 -12.64 21.15
C ILE A 101 -12.42 -13.50 20.49
N ASN A 102 -12.33 -14.82 20.69
CA ASN A 102 -13.34 -15.80 20.26
C ASN A 102 -13.75 -15.73 18.79
N GLY A 103 -12.77 -15.56 17.88
CA GLY A 103 -13.02 -15.58 16.44
C GLY A 103 -13.84 -14.39 15.91
N ILE A 104 -14.12 -13.39 16.74
CA ILE A 104 -14.72 -12.13 16.33
C ILE A 104 -13.66 -11.05 16.45
N LEU A 105 -13.26 -10.51 15.31
CA LEU A 105 -12.42 -9.32 15.24
C LEU A 105 -13.29 -8.12 15.62
N LYS A 106 -13.05 -7.55 16.80
CA LYS A 106 -13.62 -6.28 17.22
C LYS A 106 -12.55 -5.20 17.19
N GLN A 107 -12.89 -4.08 16.57
CA GLN A 107 -12.28 -2.78 16.85
C GLN A 107 -12.78 -2.29 18.20
#